data_AF-A0A1F3KRK8-F1
#
_entry.id   AF-A0A1F3KRK8-F1
#
_cell.length_a   1.000
_cell.length_b   1.000
_cell.length_c   1.000
_cell.angle_alpha   90.00
_cell.angle_beta   90.00
_cell.angle_gamma   90.00
#
_symmetry.space_group_name_H-M   'P 1'
#
loop_
_entity.id
_entity.type
_entity.pdbx_description
1 polymer ?
#
loop_
_entity_poly.entity_id
_entity_poly.type
_entity_poly.pdbx_seq_one_letter_code
_entity_poly.pdbx_strand_id
1 'polypeptide(L)'
;MFSYLFTVQSQTSALREPIQKLSSDLEAHYQGRQGIKIALLEFRTTDDRLLPFNAFIRDEMVLNYQVSEKFKLIDPFMTAKVAAQNNWSMKTVSSFPYYEKLGQQFMEKTGYVPDAWIYGQIQDNEESITLTAYYVPTGTTDAKLVSTVSFPSDEQSDRLLGKPIKIRTKPSPPPDTLVIEHRVVIEETVIEPVTQPAPEQLPVENPQTALPSVDYEQFHFELTEVSFIGEKLHIRFSVINKSDLEKKLYITSYNSRIIDNEGGETLKPEVSLGSTQSSYSVNKNMVPGVAIKGEVVFEKFPDHLTIKLLELGVQDEKISFRDLPVNR
;
A
#
# COMPACT_ATOMS: atom_id res chain seq x y z
N MET A 1 6.43 11.03 -28.38
CA MET A 1 5.60 11.68 -27.35
C MET A 1 5.36 10.69 -26.19
N PHE A 2 6.42 10.15 -25.58
CA PHE A 2 6.37 9.09 -24.55
C PHE A 2 7.24 9.41 -23.31
N SER A 3 7.62 10.67 -23.11
CA SER A 3 8.58 11.07 -22.06
C SER A 3 7.94 11.37 -20.68
N TYR A 4 6.62 11.19 -20.53
CA TYR A 4 5.92 11.52 -19.28
C TYR A 4 5.80 10.34 -18.29
N LEU A 5 5.91 9.08 -18.73
CA LEU A 5 5.71 7.92 -17.86
C LEU A 5 6.93 7.61 -16.95
N PHE A 6 8.15 7.97 -17.37
CA PHE A 6 9.35 7.72 -16.57
C PHE A 6 9.54 8.66 -15.37
N THR A 7 8.76 9.76 -15.28
CA THR A 7 8.98 10.77 -14.23
C THR A 7 8.20 10.46 -12.94
N VAL A 8 7.10 9.70 -13.01
CA VAL A 8 6.26 9.41 -11.83
C VAL A 8 6.90 8.31 -10.96
N GLN A 9 7.51 7.30 -11.58
CA GLN A 9 8.11 6.17 -10.87
C GLN A 9 9.40 6.54 -10.10
N SER A 10 10.11 7.59 -10.53
CA SER A 10 11.33 8.07 -9.87
C SER A 10 11.08 9.04 -8.72
N GLN A 11 9.89 9.63 -8.62
CA GLN A 11 9.55 10.55 -7.53
C GLN A 11 9.17 9.80 -6.26
N THR A 12 8.47 8.67 -6.38
CA THR A 12 8.06 7.85 -5.22
C THR A 12 9.25 7.27 -4.45
N SER A 13 10.42 7.07 -5.11
CA SER A 13 11.62 6.58 -4.42
C SER A 13 12.25 7.62 -3.49
N ALA A 14 12.13 8.91 -3.79
CA ALA A 14 12.83 9.97 -3.06
C ALA A 14 12.36 10.10 -1.60
N LEU A 15 11.07 9.85 -1.32
CA LEU A 15 10.53 9.88 0.05
C LEU A 15 10.70 8.57 0.81
N ARG A 16 10.76 7.44 0.08
CA ARG A 16 10.91 6.11 0.68
C ARG A 16 12.28 5.91 1.31
N GLU A 17 13.33 6.33 0.62
CA GLU A 17 14.71 6.14 1.09
C GLU A 17 14.96 6.78 2.47
N PRO A 18 14.58 8.05 2.73
CA PRO A 18 14.69 8.63 4.07
C PRO A 18 13.91 7.87 5.15
N ILE A 19 12.68 7.41 4.87
CA ILE A 19 11.86 6.66 5.84
C ILE A 19 12.44 5.27 6.11
N GLN A 20 12.97 4.61 5.08
CA GLN A 20 13.68 3.34 5.20
C GLN A 20 14.94 3.52 6.05
N LYS A 21 15.74 4.56 5.78
CA LYS A 21 16.91 4.89 6.59
C LYS A 21 16.53 5.14 8.04
N LEU A 22 15.49 5.94 8.28
CA LEU A 22 14.97 6.23 9.62
C LEU A 22 14.60 4.94 10.38
N SER A 23 13.92 4.01 9.69
CA SER A 23 13.49 2.72 10.23
C SER A 23 14.67 1.81 10.58
N SER A 24 15.64 1.70 9.66
CA SER A 24 16.87 0.92 9.81
C SER A 24 17.76 1.47 10.93
N ASP A 25 17.87 2.80 11.05
CA ASP A 25 18.66 3.44 12.11
C ASP A 25 18.07 3.12 13.50
N LEU A 26 16.74 3.12 13.67
CA LEU A 26 16.11 2.72 14.92
C LEU A 26 16.40 1.25 15.28
N GLU A 27 16.33 0.34 14.31
CA GLU A 27 16.66 -1.07 14.51
C GLU A 27 18.14 -1.32 14.82
N ALA A 28 19.04 -0.56 14.17
CA ALA A 28 20.47 -0.66 14.39
C ALA A 28 20.85 -0.18 15.80
N HIS A 29 20.23 0.90 16.29
CA HIS A 29 20.45 1.39 17.64
C HIS A 29 19.86 0.48 18.72
N TYR A 30 18.86 -0.34 18.39
CA TYR A 30 18.31 -1.33 19.32
C TYR A 30 19.21 -2.58 19.44
N GLN A 31 19.81 -2.74 20.62
CA GLN A 31 20.75 -3.82 20.97
C GLN A 31 20.12 -5.00 21.74
N GLY A 32 18.79 -4.99 21.92
CA GLY A 32 18.11 -6.05 22.66
C GLY A 32 17.80 -7.30 21.82
N ARG A 33 16.97 -8.19 22.37
CA ARG A 33 16.56 -9.44 21.72
C ARG A 33 15.77 -9.20 20.42
N GLN A 34 15.83 -10.16 19.51
CA GLN A 34 14.99 -10.18 18.31
C GLN A 34 13.50 -10.42 18.65
N GLY A 35 12.62 -10.12 17.70
CA GLY A 35 11.20 -10.42 17.76
C GLY A 35 10.40 -9.62 18.79
N ILE A 36 10.87 -8.45 19.23
CA ILE A 36 10.10 -7.63 20.18
C ILE A 36 8.84 -7.05 19.55
N LYS A 37 7.76 -6.97 20.32
CA LYS A 37 6.48 -6.42 19.89
C LYS A 37 6.51 -4.89 19.99
N ILE A 38 6.28 -4.22 18.88
CA ILE A 38 6.33 -2.76 18.80
C ILE A 38 4.98 -2.18 18.44
N ALA A 39 4.53 -1.20 19.21
CA ALA A 39 3.41 -0.36 18.84
C ALA A 39 3.91 0.86 18.06
N LEU A 40 3.55 0.93 16.76
CA LEU A 40 3.80 2.09 15.90
C LEU A 40 2.67 3.12 16.05
N LEU A 41 2.91 4.14 16.86
CA LEU A 41 2.03 5.29 17.03
C LEU A 41 2.24 6.28 15.86
N GLU A 42 1.42 7.32 15.82
CA GLU A 42 1.41 8.24 14.69
C GLU A 42 2.67 9.13 14.67
N PHE A 43 3.10 9.50 13.47
CA PHE A 43 3.98 10.66 13.29
C PHE A 43 3.09 11.89 13.31
N ARG A 44 3.53 13.01 13.90
CA ARG A 44 2.77 14.26 13.94
C ARG A 44 3.61 15.46 13.61
N THR A 45 2.99 16.49 13.05
CA THR A 45 3.68 17.77 12.85
C THR A 45 4.07 18.40 14.19
N THR A 46 4.95 19.39 14.16
CA THR A 46 5.35 20.17 15.35
C THR A 46 4.17 20.81 16.10
N ASP A 47 3.09 21.12 15.38
CA ASP A 47 1.82 21.63 15.91
C ASP A 47 0.76 20.53 16.17
N ASP A 48 1.19 19.27 16.23
CA ASP A 48 0.39 18.09 16.59
C ASP A 48 -0.75 17.73 15.61
N ARG A 49 -0.65 18.15 14.34
CA ARG A 49 -1.63 17.83 13.29
C ARG A 49 -1.36 16.49 12.61
N LEU A 50 -2.46 15.90 12.13
CA LEU A 50 -2.48 14.75 11.23
C LEU A 50 -2.75 15.20 9.80
N LEU A 51 -1.82 14.90 8.90
CA LEU A 51 -1.87 15.18 7.47
C LEU A 51 -1.79 13.85 6.69
N PRO A 52 -2.11 13.84 5.38
CA PRO A 52 -1.89 12.67 4.53
C PRO A 52 -0.45 12.13 4.59
N PHE A 53 0.53 13.01 4.77
CA PHE A 53 1.94 12.62 4.92
C PHE A 53 2.18 11.70 6.13
N ASN A 54 1.43 11.85 7.21
CA ASN A 54 1.56 11.04 8.42
C ASN A 54 1.16 9.59 8.14
N ALA A 55 0.07 9.38 7.37
CA ALA A 55 -0.36 8.06 6.94
C ALA A 55 0.66 7.42 6.00
N PHE A 56 1.22 8.19 5.06
CA PHE A 56 2.28 7.72 4.18
C PHE A 56 3.50 7.21 4.97
N ILE A 57 4.00 7.99 5.94
CA ILE A 57 5.13 7.57 6.79
C ILE A 57 4.81 6.28 7.53
N ARG A 58 3.63 6.21 8.16
CA ARG A 58 3.19 5.00 8.88
C ARG A 58 3.20 3.79 7.96
N ASP A 59 2.61 3.90 6.78
CA ASP A 59 2.46 2.77 5.85
C ASP A 59 3.84 2.30 5.34
N GLU A 60 4.75 3.21 5.03
CA GLU A 60 6.13 2.87 4.65
C GLU A 60 6.91 2.22 5.81
N MET A 61 6.75 2.70 7.05
CA MET A 61 7.35 2.04 8.22
C MET A 61 6.76 0.66 8.49
N VAL A 62 5.46 0.46 8.25
CA VAL A 62 4.82 -0.87 8.35
C VAL A 62 5.46 -1.84 7.35
N LEU A 63 5.66 -1.40 6.10
CA LEU A 63 6.34 -2.21 5.09
C LEU A 63 7.78 -2.55 5.49
N ASN A 64 8.54 -1.57 6.00
CA ASN A 64 9.91 -1.77 6.45
C ASN A 64 10.01 -2.78 7.59
N TYR A 65 9.11 -2.70 8.57
CA TYR A 65 9.14 -3.59 9.73
C TYR A 65 8.43 -4.94 9.50
N GLN A 66 7.66 -5.11 8.43
CA GLN A 66 7.09 -6.40 8.08
C GLN A 66 8.16 -7.45 7.78
N VAL A 67 9.30 -7.03 7.22
CA VAL A 67 10.45 -7.89 6.93
C VAL A 67 11.48 -7.91 8.06
N SER A 68 11.25 -7.19 9.15
CA SER A 68 12.17 -7.13 10.28
C SER A 68 12.18 -8.41 11.10
N GLU A 69 13.38 -8.89 11.42
CA GLU A 69 13.59 -9.95 12.41
C GLU A 69 13.58 -9.38 13.84
N LYS A 70 14.01 -8.12 14.00
CA LYS A 70 14.13 -7.47 15.31
C LYS A 70 12.79 -7.00 15.85
N PHE A 71 11.99 -6.34 15.02
CA PHE A 71 10.73 -5.73 15.41
C PHE A 71 9.55 -6.50 14.81
N LYS A 72 8.56 -6.82 15.65
CA LYS A 72 7.27 -7.37 15.25
C LYS A 72 6.22 -6.32 15.53
N LEU A 73 5.69 -5.72 14.48
CA LEU A 73 4.64 -4.72 14.64
C LEU A 73 3.38 -5.35 15.19
N ILE A 74 2.84 -4.70 16.21
CA ILE A 74 1.46 -4.86 16.62
C ILE A 74 0.60 -4.29 15.50
N ASP A 75 -0.58 -4.88 15.29
CA ASP A 75 -1.53 -4.44 14.28
C ASP A 75 -1.66 -2.90 14.27
N PRO A 76 -1.29 -2.22 13.16
CA PRO A 76 -1.27 -0.76 13.11
C PRO A 76 -2.65 -0.12 13.30
N PHE A 77 -3.72 -0.79 12.86
CA PHE A 77 -5.09 -0.30 13.02
C PHE A 77 -5.50 -0.34 14.50
N MET A 78 -5.21 -1.44 15.19
CA MET A 78 -5.43 -1.54 16.63
C MET A 78 -4.60 -0.51 17.38
N THR A 79 -3.33 -0.34 17.01
CA THR A 79 -2.43 0.63 17.62
C THR A 79 -2.98 2.05 17.51
N ALA A 80 -3.41 2.46 16.31
CA ALA A 80 -4.03 3.76 16.07
C ALA A 80 -5.33 3.93 16.87
N LYS A 81 -6.18 2.89 16.92
CA LYS A 81 -7.44 2.90 17.68
C LYS A 81 -7.22 3.11 19.17
N VAL A 82 -6.26 2.38 19.78
CA VAL A 82 -5.94 2.54 21.20
C VAL A 82 -5.35 3.93 21.48
N ALA A 83 -4.45 4.41 20.62
CA ALA A 83 -3.86 5.74 20.75
C ALA A 83 -4.93 6.85 20.70
N ALA A 84 -5.83 6.80 19.72
CA ALA A 84 -6.92 7.76 19.57
C ALA A 84 -7.85 7.78 20.80
N GLN A 85 -8.23 6.62 21.32
CA GLN A 85 -9.08 6.50 22.51
C GLN A 85 -8.44 7.05 23.79
N ASN A 86 -7.11 7.16 23.81
CA ASN A 86 -6.35 7.69 24.93
C ASN A 86 -5.90 9.14 24.72
N ASN A 87 -6.43 9.84 23.72
CA ASN A 87 -6.08 11.22 23.38
C ASN A 87 -4.57 11.41 23.17
N TRP A 88 -3.95 10.45 22.47
CA TRP A 88 -2.53 10.49 22.15
C TRP A 88 -2.16 11.78 21.40
N SER A 89 -1.06 12.41 21.82
CA SER A 89 -0.51 13.65 21.26
C SER A 89 0.96 13.81 21.62
N MET A 90 1.70 14.63 20.88
CA MET A 90 3.11 14.93 21.18
C MET A 90 3.33 15.55 22.57
N LYS A 91 2.29 16.16 23.15
CA LYS A 91 2.33 16.75 24.51
C LYS A 91 2.19 15.70 25.62
N THR A 92 1.50 14.60 25.36
CA THR A 92 1.17 13.58 26.38
C THR A 92 2.23 12.47 26.46
N VAL A 93 2.93 12.20 25.35
CA VAL A 93 3.99 11.17 25.22
C VAL A 93 5.27 11.44 25.99
N SER A 94 5.45 12.63 26.57
CA SER A 94 6.61 12.91 27.40
C SER A 94 6.51 12.31 28.80
N SER A 95 5.33 11.83 29.22
CA SER A 95 5.10 11.36 30.58
C SER A 95 5.10 9.83 30.68
N PHE A 96 5.86 9.28 31.62
CA PHE A 96 5.85 7.84 31.92
C PHE A 96 4.48 7.28 32.31
N PRO A 97 3.68 7.97 33.17
CA PRO A 97 2.34 7.50 33.54
C PRO A 97 1.42 7.29 32.33
N TYR A 98 1.65 8.06 31.25
CA TYR A 98 0.89 7.88 30.01
C TYR A 98 1.17 6.53 29.35
N TYR A 99 2.44 6.11 29.26
CA TYR A 99 2.79 4.81 28.66
C TYR A 99 2.34 3.62 29.51
N GLU A 100 2.32 3.75 30.83
CA GLU A 100 1.77 2.72 31.72
C GLU A 100 0.28 2.53 31.45
N LYS A 101 -0.49 3.62 31.45
CA LYS A 101 -1.92 3.60 31.13
C LYS A 101 -2.15 3.06 29.71
N LEU A 102 -1.35 3.49 28.75
CA LEU A 102 -1.45 3.01 27.37
C LEU A 102 -1.18 1.51 27.29
N GLY A 103 -0.14 1.01 27.98
CA GLY A 103 0.17 -0.41 28.08
C GLY A 103 -0.98 -1.25 28.65
N GLN A 104 -1.66 -0.76 29.70
CA GLN A 104 -2.86 -1.41 30.25
C GLN A 104 -3.98 -1.48 29.21
N GLN A 105 -4.22 -0.40 28.47
CA GLN A 105 -5.23 -0.36 27.41
C GLN A 105 -4.91 -1.29 26.23
N PHE A 106 -3.63 -1.47 25.90
CA PHE A 106 -3.21 -2.50 24.94
C PHE A 106 -3.48 -3.89 25.50
N MET A 107 -3.09 -4.18 26.74
CA MET A 107 -3.37 -5.49 27.36
C MET A 107 -4.85 -5.85 27.32
N GLU A 108 -5.73 -4.89 27.66
CA GLU A 108 -7.19 -5.10 27.65
C GLU A 108 -7.74 -5.39 26.25
N LYS A 109 -7.19 -4.75 25.19
CA LYS A 109 -7.75 -4.81 23.84
C LYS A 109 -7.09 -5.85 22.94
N THR A 110 -5.81 -6.14 23.16
CA THR A 110 -5.01 -7.03 22.29
C THR A 110 -4.48 -8.26 23.03
N GLY A 111 -4.55 -8.29 24.37
CA GLY A 111 -4.05 -9.40 25.20
C GLY A 111 -2.53 -9.39 25.39
N TYR A 112 -1.84 -8.31 25.05
CA TYR A 112 -0.41 -8.14 25.32
C TYR A 112 -0.01 -6.68 25.44
N VAL A 113 1.09 -6.43 26.16
CA VAL A 113 1.71 -5.11 26.29
C VAL A 113 2.83 -5.00 25.25
N PRO A 114 2.96 -3.88 24.52
CA PRO A 114 4.11 -3.66 23.63
C PRO A 114 5.42 -3.66 24.42
N ASP A 115 6.48 -4.25 23.88
CA ASP A 115 7.83 -4.17 24.45
C ASP A 115 8.38 -2.73 24.30
N ALA A 116 8.00 -2.03 23.22
CA ALA A 116 8.32 -0.62 23.02
C ALA A 116 7.30 0.11 22.13
N TRP A 117 7.43 1.44 22.14
CA TRP A 117 6.60 2.38 21.38
C TRP A 117 7.48 3.12 20.37
N ILE A 118 7.05 3.20 19.12
CA ILE A 118 7.66 4.08 18.12
C ILE A 118 6.65 5.18 17.77
N TYR A 119 7.10 6.43 17.77
CA TYR A 119 6.34 7.58 17.28
C TYR A 119 7.30 8.58 16.64
N GLY A 120 6.78 9.65 16.03
CA GLY A 120 7.67 10.64 15.47
C GLY A 120 7.09 12.02 15.27
N GLN A 121 7.98 12.93 14.90
CA GLN A 121 7.72 14.32 14.64
C GLN A 121 8.11 14.66 13.20
N ILE A 122 7.23 15.43 12.54
CA ILE A 122 7.41 15.96 11.20
C ILE A 122 7.64 17.46 11.35
N GLN A 123 8.79 17.93 10.90
CA GLN A 123 9.11 19.36 10.85
C GLN A 123 9.29 19.79 9.40
N ASP A 124 8.41 20.67 8.94
CA ASP A 124 8.48 21.30 7.62
C ASP A 124 9.26 22.62 7.73
N ASN A 125 10.45 22.67 7.14
CA ASN A 125 11.33 23.84 7.10
C ASN A 125 11.26 24.55 5.74
N GLU A 126 10.09 24.53 5.10
CA GLU A 126 9.79 25.09 3.77
C GLU A 126 10.49 24.39 2.59
N GLU A 127 11.82 24.37 2.59
CA GLU A 127 12.68 23.78 1.55
C GLU A 127 13.11 22.34 1.87
N SER A 128 13.10 21.98 3.14
CA SER A 128 13.45 20.64 3.63
C SER A 128 12.43 20.14 4.63
N ILE A 129 12.32 18.83 4.73
CA ILE A 129 11.48 18.14 5.70
C ILE A 129 12.41 17.34 6.60
N THR A 130 12.23 17.50 7.91
CA THR A 130 12.93 16.73 8.92
C THR A 130 11.96 15.78 9.60
N LEU A 131 12.29 14.49 9.60
CA LEU A 131 11.57 13.46 10.33
C LEU A 131 12.42 13.03 11.52
N THR A 132 11.84 13.10 12.71
CA THR A 132 12.46 12.59 13.94
C THR A 132 11.60 11.47 14.48
N ALA A 133 12.16 10.26 14.60
CA ALA A 133 11.49 9.13 15.20
C ALA A 133 12.06 8.84 16.60
N TYR A 134 11.18 8.51 17.52
CA TYR A 134 11.47 8.19 18.91
C TYR A 134 11.09 6.74 19.16
N TYR A 135 12.01 5.98 19.72
CA TYR A 135 11.76 4.64 20.25
C TYR A 135 11.83 4.70 21.78
N VAL A 136 10.77 4.22 22.43
CA VAL A 136 10.59 4.25 23.89
C VAL A 136 10.32 2.84 24.40
N PRO A 137 11.27 2.19 25.10
CA PRO A 137 11.05 0.89 25.73
C PRO A 137 10.02 1.01 26.85
N THR A 138 9.10 0.05 26.91
CA THR A 138 8.14 -0.05 28.01
C THR A 138 8.88 -0.26 29.34
N GLY A 139 8.45 0.46 30.38
CA GLY A 139 9.04 0.35 31.71
C GLY A 139 10.28 1.23 31.93
N THR A 140 10.66 2.07 30.97
CA THR A 140 11.79 3.02 31.13
C THR A 140 11.33 4.46 30.91
N THR A 141 11.79 5.38 31.78
CA THR A 141 11.47 6.82 31.68
C THR A 141 12.48 7.56 30.79
N ASP A 142 13.73 7.10 30.78
CA ASP A 142 14.88 7.90 30.33
C ASP A 142 15.53 7.38 29.05
N ALA A 143 15.26 6.13 28.67
CA ALA A 143 15.89 5.50 27.50
C ALA A 143 15.09 5.77 26.23
N LYS A 144 15.22 6.97 25.65
CA LYS A 144 14.68 7.24 24.31
C LYS A 144 15.78 7.11 23.27
N LEU A 145 15.65 6.15 22.36
CA LEU A 145 16.47 6.15 21.15
C LEU A 145 15.82 7.12 20.15
N VAL A 146 16.64 7.94 19.51
CA VAL A 146 16.19 8.95 18.56
C VAL A 146 16.91 8.72 17.24
N SER A 147 16.15 8.75 16.15
CA SER A 147 16.71 8.81 14.81
C SER A 147 16.12 10.00 14.08
N THR A 148 16.94 10.70 13.30
CA THR A 148 16.52 11.88 12.54
C THR A 148 17.04 11.78 11.12
N VAL A 149 16.16 12.04 10.16
CA VAL A 149 16.52 12.19 8.75
C VAL A 149 15.99 13.53 8.24
N SER A 150 16.76 14.18 7.37
CA SER A 150 16.36 15.41 6.69
C SER A 150 16.56 15.22 5.20
N PHE A 151 15.58 15.66 4.40
CA PHE A 151 15.61 15.56 2.95
C PHE A 151 14.96 16.81 2.34
N PRO A 152 15.33 17.19 1.11
CA PRO A 152 14.68 18.30 0.43
C PRO A 152 13.19 18.00 0.24
N SER A 153 12.34 18.99 0.48
CA SER A 153 10.93 18.88 0.10
C SER A 153 10.84 18.73 -1.43
N ASP A 154 9.79 18.15 -1.95
CA ASP A 154 9.49 18.00 -3.39
C ASP A 154 7.98 18.17 -3.64
N GLU A 155 7.54 18.05 -4.90
CA GLU A 155 6.12 18.21 -5.24
C GLU A 155 5.23 17.19 -4.51
N GLN A 156 5.70 15.95 -4.36
CA GLN A 156 4.93 14.89 -3.72
C GLN A 156 4.77 15.14 -2.22
N SER A 157 5.84 15.49 -1.53
CA SER A 157 5.81 15.80 -0.10
C SER A 157 5.08 17.10 0.19
N ASP A 158 5.24 18.14 -0.64
CA ASP A 158 4.46 19.37 -0.54
C ASP A 158 2.95 19.06 -0.67
N ARG A 159 2.55 18.20 -1.62
CA ARG A 159 1.15 17.73 -1.76
C ARG A 159 0.67 16.96 -0.53
N LEU A 160 1.46 16.02 -0.01
CA LEU A 160 1.10 15.21 1.15
C LEU A 160 1.02 16.04 2.45
N LEU A 161 1.78 17.13 2.53
CA LEU A 161 1.73 18.11 3.61
C LEU A 161 0.61 19.15 3.45
N GLY A 162 -0.14 19.13 2.34
CA GLY A 162 -1.19 20.10 2.05
C GLY A 162 -0.66 21.50 1.73
N LYS A 163 0.58 21.61 1.27
CA LYS A 163 1.22 22.87 0.86
C LYS A 163 0.82 23.20 -0.58
N PRO A 164 0.77 24.49 -0.95
CA PRO A 164 0.64 24.88 -2.35
C PRO A 164 1.83 24.35 -3.16
N ILE A 165 1.56 23.70 -4.30
CA ILE A 165 2.59 23.13 -5.18
C ILE A 165 3.43 24.29 -5.73
N LYS A 166 4.68 24.42 -5.26
CA LYS A 166 5.64 25.38 -5.78
C LYS A 166 6.12 24.89 -7.15
N ILE A 167 5.93 25.68 -8.21
CA ILE A 167 6.53 25.38 -9.52
C ILE A 167 8.04 25.57 -9.37
N ARG A 168 8.77 24.47 -9.20
CA ARG A 168 10.23 24.51 -9.12
C ARG A 168 10.79 24.51 -10.53
N THR A 169 11.56 25.54 -10.87
CA THR A 169 12.31 25.58 -12.12
C THR A 169 13.22 24.35 -12.15
N LYS A 170 12.94 23.40 -13.05
CA LYS A 170 13.82 22.22 -13.22
C LYS A 170 15.26 22.74 -13.40
N PRO A 171 16.24 22.20 -12.66
CA PRO A 171 17.63 22.55 -12.90
C PRO A 171 17.92 22.29 -14.38
N SER A 172 18.54 23.28 -15.03
CA SER A 172 18.92 23.18 -16.45
C SER A 172 19.71 21.88 -16.63
N PRO A 173 19.38 21.03 -17.62
CA PRO A 173 20.10 19.79 -17.82
C PRO A 173 21.61 20.10 -17.96
N PRO A 174 22.49 19.30 -17.34
CA PRO A 174 23.92 19.47 -17.52
C PRO A 174 24.24 19.41 -19.03
N PRO A 175 25.21 20.21 -19.51
CA PRO A 175 25.54 20.29 -20.93
C PRO A 175 25.80 18.89 -21.51
N ASP A 176 25.20 18.64 -22.68
CA ASP A 176 25.05 17.34 -23.33
C ASP A 176 26.31 16.46 -23.23
N THR A 177 26.18 15.35 -22.52
CA THR A 177 27.16 14.27 -22.56
C THR A 177 26.81 13.40 -23.76
N LEU A 178 27.73 13.31 -24.74
CA LEU A 178 27.57 12.50 -25.96
C LEU A 178 27.33 11.02 -25.59
N VAL A 179 26.10 10.54 -25.78
CA VAL A 179 25.74 9.12 -25.65
C VAL A 179 26.11 8.41 -26.94
N ILE A 180 27.08 7.50 -26.87
CA ILE A 180 27.46 6.61 -27.98
C ILE A 180 26.44 5.47 -28.03
N GLU A 181 25.59 5.45 -29.07
CA GLU A 181 24.63 4.37 -29.31
C GLU A 181 25.35 3.09 -29.77
N HIS A 182 25.30 2.03 -28.96
CA HIS A 182 25.63 0.67 -29.41
C HIS A 182 24.36 -0.01 -29.96
N ARG A 183 24.35 -0.24 -31.28
CA ARG A 183 23.34 -1.03 -31.99
C ARG A 183 23.56 -2.52 -31.70
N VAL A 184 22.58 -3.18 -31.07
CA VAL A 184 22.52 -4.64 -30.95
C VAL A 184 21.60 -5.18 -32.04
N VAL A 185 22.12 -6.09 -32.87
CA VAL A 185 21.40 -6.80 -33.93
C VAL A 185 20.86 -8.10 -33.33
N ILE A 186 19.55 -8.36 -33.45
CA ILE A 186 18.91 -9.60 -32.99
C ILE A 186 18.53 -10.42 -34.23
N GLU A 187 19.01 -11.66 -34.31
CA GLU A 187 18.68 -12.64 -35.35
C GLU A 187 17.28 -13.24 -35.12
N GLU A 188 16.53 -13.32 -36.21
CA GLU A 188 15.16 -13.85 -36.29
C GLU A 188 15.19 -15.38 -36.44
N THR A 189 14.49 -16.10 -35.56
CA THR A 189 14.42 -17.58 -35.57
C THR A 189 13.13 -18.05 -36.26
N VAL A 190 13.26 -18.88 -37.28
CA VAL A 190 12.19 -19.48 -38.09
C VAL A 190 11.50 -20.61 -37.30
N ILE A 191 10.17 -20.63 -37.27
CA ILE A 191 9.36 -21.68 -36.63
C ILE A 191 8.66 -22.50 -37.73
N GLU A 192 8.80 -23.82 -37.67
CA GLU A 192 8.14 -24.81 -38.56
C GLU A 192 6.65 -25.01 -38.23
N PRO A 193 5.82 -25.40 -39.23
CA PRO A 193 4.39 -25.62 -39.05
C PRO A 193 4.09 -26.98 -38.40
N VAL A 194 3.39 -26.97 -37.27
CA VAL A 194 2.92 -28.18 -36.58
C VAL A 194 1.52 -28.57 -37.07
N THR A 195 1.40 -29.86 -37.41
CA THR A 195 0.24 -30.56 -37.95
C THR A 195 -0.94 -30.62 -36.97
N GLN A 196 -2.15 -30.31 -37.45
CA GLN A 196 -3.42 -30.40 -36.71
C GLN A 196 -3.88 -31.86 -36.50
N PRO A 197 -4.26 -32.26 -35.27
CA PRO A 197 -5.07 -33.45 -35.03
C PRO A 197 -6.58 -33.16 -35.07
N ALA A 198 -7.32 -34.23 -35.32
CA ALA A 198 -8.75 -34.32 -35.64
C ALA A 198 -9.71 -33.75 -34.56
N PRO A 199 -10.93 -33.33 -34.96
CA PRO A 199 -11.88 -32.66 -34.08
C PRO A 199 -12.56 -33.63 -33.09
N GLU A 200 -12.33 -33.39 -31.81
CA GLU A 200 -13.05 -33.99 -30.69
C GLU A 200 -14.36 -33.21 -30.46
N GLN A 201 -15.49 -33.92 -30.38
CA GLN A 201 -16.81 -33.29 -30.21
C GLN A 201 -16.95 -32.73 -28.79
N LEU A 202 -17.09 -31.40 -28.70
CA LEU A 202 -17.24 -30.69 -27.43
C LEU A 202 -18.65 -30.89 -26.83
N PRO A 203 -18.74 -31.00 -25.49
CA PRO A 203 -20.01 -30.98 -24.78
C PRO A 203 -20.72 -29.64 -24.97
N VAL A 204 -22.05 -29.68 -25.06
CA VAL A 204 -22.92 -28.50 -25.21
C VAL A 204 -22.86 -27.69 -23.92
N GLU A 205 -21.93 -26.73 -23.86
CA GLU A 205 -21.83 -25.75 -22.79
C GLU A 205 -23.02 -24.79 -22.87
N ASN A 206 -23.75 -24.67 -21.76
CA ASN A 206 -24.73 -23.61 -21.57
C ASN A 206 -24.01 -22.27 -21.75
N PRO A 207 -24.55 -21.28 -22.49
CA PRO A 207 -23.91 -20.00 -22.70
C PRO A 207 -23.87 -19.21 -21.39
N GLN A 208 -22.90 -19.52 -20.55
CA GLN A 208 -22.59 -18.78 -19.34
C GLN A 208 -22.02 -17.45 -19.81
N THR A 209 -22.71 -16.36 -19.51
CA THR A 209 -22.28 -15.03 -19.90
C THR A 209 -20.91 -14.78 -19.28
N ALA A 210 -19.88 -14.71 -20.12
CA ALA A 210 -18.51 -14.49 -19.66
C ALA A 210 -18.44 -13.17 -18.88
N LEU A 211 -17.86 -13.22 -17.67
CA LEU A 211 -17.61 -12.04 -16.87
C LEU A 211 -16.49 -11.19 -17.49
N PRO A 212 -16.47 -9.87 -17.23
CA PRO A 212 -15.52 -8.98 -17.87
C PRO A 212 -14.08 -9.23 -17.38
N SER A 213 -13.13 -9.02 -18.28
CA SER A 213 -11.69 -9.07 -18.01
C SER A 213 -10.99 -7.83 -18.55
N VAL A 214 -9.80 -7.53 -18.01
CA VAL A 214 -8.99 -6.36 -18.40
C VAL A 214 -7.51 -6.67 -18.27
N ASP A 215 -6.73 -6.20 -19.24
CA ASP A 215 -5.28 -6.22 -19.19
C ASP A 215 -4.75 -4.90 -18.63
N TYR A 216 -3.83 -4.99 -17.69
CA TYR A 216 -3.14 -3.86 -17.08
C TYR A 216 -1.65 -4.14 -16.99
N GLU A 217 -0.87 -3.39 -17.77
CA GLU A 217 0.54 -3.67 -18.01
C GLU A 217 0.78 -5.13 -18.46
N GLN A 218 1.32 -5.96 -17.56
CA GLN A 218 1.60 -7.37 -17.78
C GLN A 218 0.76 -8.26 -16.86
N PHE A 219 -0.34 -7.73 -16.30
CA PHE A 219 -1.29 -8.48 -15.50
C PHE A 219 -2.61 -8.60 -16.25
N HIS A 220 -3.18 -9.80 -16.25
CA HIS A 220 -4.53 -10.04 -16.74
C HIS A 220 -5.45 -10.27 -15.56
N PHE A 221 -6.50 -9.46 -15.45
CA PHE A 221 -7.53 -9.60 -14.43
C PHE A 221 -8.82 -10.12 -15.06
N GLU A 222 -9.42 -11.10 -14.43
CA GLU A 222 -10.69 -11.69 -14.84
C GLU A 222 -11.62 -11.79 -13.63
N LEU A 223 -12.80 -11.18 -13.72
CA LEU A 223 -13.81 -11.37 -12.68
C LEU A 223 -14.35 -12.81 -12.75
N THR A 224 -14.41 -13.48 -11.62
CA THR A 224 -14.86 -14.88 -11.54
C THR A 224 -16.22 -15.00 -10.86
N GLU A 225 -16.57 -14.06 -9.98
CA GLU A 225 -17.85 -14.04 -9.29
C GLU A 225 -18.18 -12.63 -8.78
N VAL A 226 -19.44 -12.25 -8.84
CA VAL A 226 -19.99 -11.05 -8.19
C VAL A 226 -21.26 -11.48 -7.47
N SER A 227 -21.22 -11.56 -6.14
CA SER A 227 -22.30 -12.13 -5.34
C SER A 227 -22.52 -11.40 -4.03
N PHE A 228 -23.74 -11.49 -3.50
CA PHE A 228 -24.06 -11.01 -2.16
C PHE A 228 -23.94 -12.15 -1.13
N ILE A 229 -23.34 -11.83 0.01
CA ILE A 229 -23.33 -12.71 1.20
C ILE A 229 -23.77 -11.86 2.40
N GLY A 230 -25.06 -11.94 2.75
CA GLY A 230 -25.66 -11.03 3.72
C GLY A 230 -25.67 -9.59 3.21
N GLU A 231 -25.19 -8.64 4.02
CA GLU A 231 -25.08 -7.21 3.65
C GLU A 231 -23.73 -6.87 2.98
N LYS A 232 -22.99 -7.89 2.51
CA LYS A 232 -21.67 -7.71 1.89
C LYS A 232 -21.73 -8.08 0.42
N LEU A 233 -21.16 -7.22 -0.41
CA LEU A 233 -20.92 -7.49 -1.82
C LEU A 233 -19.51 -8.07 -1.98
N HIS A 234 -19.44 -9.30 -2.48
CA HIS A 234 -18.20 -10.02 -2.78
C HIS A 234 -17.93 -9.97 -4.28
N ILE A 235 -16.76 -9.46 -4.65
CA ILE A 235 -16.26 -9.47 -6.03
C ILE A 235 -14.99 -10.28 -6.07
N ARG A 236 -15.06 -11.49 -6.60
CA ARG A 236 -13.92 -12.39 -6.76
C ARG A 236 -13.32 -12.25 -8.14
N PHE A 237 -12.01 -12.31 -8.21
CA PHE A 237 -11.26 -12.20 -9.44
C PHE A 237 -10.07 -13.15 -9.45
N SER A 238 -9.57 -13.44 -10.64
CA SER A 238 -8.31 -14.10 -10.90
C SER A 238 -7.36 -13.10 -11.51
N VAL A 239 -6.08 -13.15 -11.14
CA VAL A 239 -5.03 -12.35 -11.77
C VAL A 239 -3.84 -13.23 -12.17
N ILE A 240 -3.37 -13.04 -13.41
CA ILE A 240 -2.24 -13.78 -14.00
C ILE A 240 -1.15 -12.78 -14.39
N ASN A 241 0.10 -13.07 -14.03
CA ASN A 241 1.27 -12.36 -14.56
C ASN A 241 1.62 -12.92 -15.95
N LYS A 242 1.45 -12.10 -16.98
CA LYS A 242 1.77 -12.37 -18.39
C LYS A 242 3.25 -12.09 -18.73
N SER A 243 4.04 -11.53 -17.82
CA SER A 243 5.49 -11.41 -18.00
C SER A 243 6.16 -12.78 -17.95
N ASP A 244 7.35 -12.86 -18.52
CA ASP A 244 8.36 -13.91 -18.34
C ASP A 244 9.11 -13.86 -17.00
N LEU A 245 9.01 -12.75 -16.25
CA LEU A 245 9.68 -12.53 -14.97
C LEU A 245 8.67 -12.43 -13.83
N GLU A 246 9.09 -12.78 -12.62
CA GLU A 246 8.31 -12.50 -11.41
C GLU A 246 8.08 -11.00 -11.25
N LYS A 247 6.83 -10.62 -11.01
CA LYS A 247 6.45 -9.23 -10.78
C LYS A 247 5.65 -9.05 -9.52
N LYS A 248 5.91 -7.95 -8.81
CA LYS A 248 5.16 -7.61 -7.61
C LYS A 248 3.89 -6.85 -7.98
N LEU A 249 2.75 -7.46 -7.68
CA LEU A 249 1.43 -6.84 -7.82
C LEU A 249 1.03 -6.19 -6.50
N TYR A 250 0.50 -4.96 -6.57
CA TYR A 250 -0.09 -4.24 -5.45
C TYR A 250 -1.56 -3.94 -5.76
N ILE A 251 -2.44 -4.22 -4.81
CA ILE A 251 -3.88 -3.88 -4.87
C ILE A 251 -4.20 -2.99 -3.67
N THR A 252 -4.82 -1.84 -3.91
CA THR A 252 -5.06 -0.80 -2.90
C THR A 252 -6.55 -0.59 -2.66
N SER A 253 -6.97 -0.70 -1.40
CA SER A 253 -8.36 -0.48 -0.96
C SER A 253 -8.77 0.98 -1.10
N TYR A 254 -7.91 1.92 -0.68
CA TYR A 254 -8.27 3.35 -0.64
C TYR A 254 -8.51 3.97 -2.03
N ASN A 255 -7.98 3.35 -3.09
CA ASN A 255 -8.23 3.74 -4.48
C ASN A 255 -9.31 2.89 -5.15
N SER A 256 -9.92 1.94 -4.44
CA SER A 256 -10.97 1.08 -4.95
C SER A 256 -12.35 1.62 -4.59
N ARG A 257 -13.28 1.58 -5.54
CA ARG A 257 -14.66 1.99 -5.35
C ARG A 257 -15.61 1.31 -6.31
N ILE A 258 -16.89 1.27 -5.94
CA ILE A 258 -17.99 0.92 -6.83
C ILE A 258 -18.90 2.12 -7.03
N ILE A 259 -19.46 2.22 -8.23
CA ILE A 259 -20.47 3.20 -8.61
C ILE A 259 -21.71 2.43 -9.05
N ASP A 260 -22.85 2.71 -8.42
CA ASP A 260 -24.14 2.12 -8.78
C ASP A 260 -24.80 2.84 -9.98
N ASN A 261 -25.99 2.38 -10.39
CA ASN A 261 -26.75 2.98 -11.47
C ASN A 261 -27.33 4.39 -11.16
N GLU A 262 -27.38 4.78 -9.89
CA GLU A 262 -27.84 6.09 -9.43
C GLU A 262 -26.66 7.08 -9.26
N GLY A 263 -25.42 6.61 -9.45
CA GLY A 263 -24.20 7.39 -9.25
C GLY A 263 -23.71 7.41 -7.80
N GLY A 264 -24.29 6.58 -6.93
CA GLY A 264 -23.83 6.39 -5.55
C GLY A 264 -22.46 5.70 -5.53
N GLU A 265 -21.53 6.25 -4.74
CA GLU A 265 -20.19 5.70 -4.58
C GLU A 265 -20.05 4.97 -3.24
N THR A 266 -19.53 3.74 -3.28
CA THR A 266 -19.07 3.03 -2.07
C THR A 266 -17.56 2.85 -2.13
N LEU A 267 -16.86 3.31 -1.09
CA LEU A 267 -15.40 3.38 -1.03
C LEU A 267 -14.82 2.37 -0.03
N LYS A 268 -13.50 2.17 -0.10
CA LYS A 268 -12.67 1.48 0.92
C LYS A 268 -13.10 0.03 1.19
N PRO A 269 -13.14 -0.83 0.17
CA PRO A 269 -13.41 -2.25 0.38
C PRO A 269 -12.30 -2.94 1.18
N GLU A 270 -12.57 -4.09 1.77
CA GLU A 270 -11.49 -5.02 2.12
C GLU A 270 -10.96 -5.68 0.85
N VAL A 271 -9.65 -5.85 0.76
CA VAL A 271 -9.00 -6.50 -0.40
C VAL A 271 -8.20 -7.71 0.06
N SER A 272 -8.27 -8.78 -0.72
CA SER A 272 -7.46 -9.98 -0.53
C SER A 272 -6.80 -10.42 -1.84
N LEU A 273 -5.61 -11.01 -1.72
CA LEU A 273 -4.84 -11.57 -2.82
C LEU A 273 -4.09 -12.82 -2.34
N GLY A 274 -4.50 -13.98 -2.85
CA GLY A 274 -4.08 -15.28 -2.35
C GLY A 274 -4.50 -15.47 -0.89
N SER A 275 -3.52 -15.68 -0.01
CA SER A 275 -3.72 -15.86 1.43
C SER A 275 -3.59 -14.57 2.25
N THR A 276 -3.35 -13.42 1.60
CA THR A 276 -3.15 -12.14 2.28
C THR A 276 -4.43 -11.31 2.18
N GLN A 277 -4.91 -10.78 3.29
CA GLN A 277 -6.08 -9.88 3.37
C GLN A 277 -5.70 -8.60 4.12
N SER A 278 -6.24 -7.47 3.68
CA SER A 278 -6.01 -6.16 4.31
C SER A 278 -7.14 -5.19 3.99
N SER A 279 -7.44 -4.28 4.91
CA SER A 279 -8.36 -3.16 4.68
C SER A 279 -7.68 -1.96 4.00
N TYR A 280 -6.40 -2.07 3.64
CA TYR A 280 -5.60 -0.95 3.13
C TYR A 280 -4.95 -1.27 1.79
N SER A 281 -4.09 -2.28 1.77
CA SER A 281 -3.45 -2.78 0.55
C SER A 281 -2.94 -4.19 0.76
N VAL A 282 -2.91 -4.96 -0.33
CA VAL A 282 -2.27 -6.27 -0.39
C VAL A 282 -1.23 -6.24 -1.50
N ASN A 283 -0.13 -6.96 -1.31
CA ASN A 283 0.87 -7.14 -2.34
C ASN A 283 1.35 -8.59 -2.40
N LYS A 284 1.72 -9.03 -3.61
CA LYS A 284 2.17 -10.41 -3.86
C LYS A 284 3.18 -10.43 -5.00
N ASN A 285 4.24 -11.23 -4.85
CA ASN A 285 5.10 -11.60 -5.97
C ASN A 285 4.35 -12.64 -6.81
N MET A 286 4.15 -12.31 -8.08
CA MET A 286 3.36 -13.08 -9.03
C MET A 286 4.29 -13.90 -9.93
N VAL A 287 4.19 -15.23 -9.86
CA VAL A 287 4.92 -16.13 -10.75
C VAL A 287 4.30 -16.08 -12.15
N PRO A 288 5.12 -15.97 -13.23
CA PRO A 288 4.66 -16.05 -14.61
C PRO A 288 3.66 -17.18 -14.88
N GLY A 289 2.52 -16.85 -15.49
CA GLY A 289 1.48 -17.82 -15.88
C GLY A 289 0.67 -18.43 -14.74
N VAL A 290 0.99 -18.14 -13.47
CA VAL A 290 0.24 -18.68 -12.32
C VAL A 290 -0.89 -17.73 -11.94
N ALA A 291 -2.12 -18.23 -12.05
CA ALA A 291 -3.31 -17.52 -11.60
C ALA A 291 -3.38 -17.44 -10.07
N ILE A 292 -3.52 -16.23 -9.53
CA ILE A 292 -3.77 -16.01 -8.10
C ILE A 292 -5.19 -15.45 -7.95
N LYS A 293 -5.95 -16.03 -7.03
CA LYS A 293 -7.29 -15.56 -6.68
C LYS A 293 -7.22 -14.33 -5.79
N GLY A 294 -8.09 -13.37 -6.02
CA GLY A 294 -8.29 -12.23 -5.14
C GLY A 294 -9.77 -11.96 -4.91
N GLU A 295 -10.06 -11.14 -3.92
CA GLU A 295 -11.42 -10.74 -3.57
C GLU A 295 -11.44 -9.29 -3.12
N VAL A 296 -12.50 -8.58 -3.48
CA VAL A 296 -12.84 -7.25 -2.99
C VAL A 296 -14.19 -7.35 -2.30
N VAL A 297 -14.26 -6.90 -1.04
CA VAL A 297 -15.47 -6.98 -0.23
C VAL A 297 -15.92 -5.58 0.18
N PHE A 298 -17.12 -5.20 -0.24
CA PHE A 298 -17.76 -3.95 0.19
C PHE A 298 -18.78 -4.26 1.29
N GLU A 299 -18.60 -3.63 2.45
CA GLU A 299 -19.53 -3.78 3.57
C GLU A 299 -20.75 -2.88 3.43
N LYS A 300 -21.89 -3.33 3.96
CA LYS A 300 -23.15 -2.57 4.02
C LYS A 300 -23.63 -2.10 2.65
N PHE A 301 -23.44 -2.94 1.63
CA PHE A 301 -23.87 -2.62 0.28
C PHE A 301 -25.34 -3.05 0.09
N PRO A 302 -26.25 -2.13 -0.27
CA PRO A 302 -27.67 -2.49 -0.45
C PRO A 302 -27.86 -3.52 -1.56
N ASP A 303 -28.56 -4.61 -1.24
CA ASP A 303 -28.78 -5.77 -2.11
C ASP A 303 -29.55 -5.45 -3.40
N HIS A 304 -30.41 -4.43 -3.37
CA HIS A 304 -31.23 -3.99 -4.50
C HIS A 304 -30.47 -3.19 -5.56
N LEU A 305 -29.27 -2.67 -5.24
CA LEU A 305 -28.49 -1.88 -6.19
C LEU A 305 -27.87 -2.76 -7.29
N THR A 306 -27.71 -2.14 -8.45
CA THR A 306 -26.98 -2.71 -9.59
C THR A 306 -25.66 -1.97 -9.74
N ILE A 307 -24.58 -2.69 -9.98
CA ILE A 307 -23.24 -2.13 -10.06
C ILE A 307 -22.95 -1.70 -11.50
N LYS A 308 -22.75 -0.39 -11.70
CA LYS A 308 -22.43 0.17 -13.02
C LYS A 308 -20.95 0.13 -13.33
N LEU A 309 -20.12 0.39 -12.33
CA LEU A 309 -18.66 0.46 -12.45
C LEU A 309 -18.01 -0.05 -11.17
N LEU A 310 -17.01 -0.93 -11.31
CA LEU A 310 -15.99 -1.20 -10.31
C LEU A 310 -14.69 -0.56 -10.77
N GLU A 311 -14.12 0.30 -9.93
CA GLU A 311 -12.72 0.71 -10.04
C GLU A 311 -11.91 -0.04 -8.98
N LEU A 312 -10.97 -0.87 -9.41
CA LEU A 312 -10.03 -1.57 -8.54
C LEU A 312 -8.68 -0.85 -8.57
N GLY A 313 -8.21 -0.40 -7.40
CA GLY A 313 -6.90 0.22 -7.23
C GLY A 313 -5.79 -0.81 -7.45
N VAL A 314 -4.96 -0.59 -8.47
CA VAL A 314 -3.84 -1.47 -8.83
C VAL A 314 -2.60 -0.60 -8.97
N GLN A 315 -1.55 -0.90 -8.19
CA GLN A 315 -0.40 -0.01 -8.02
C GLN A 315 -0.87 1.39 -7.56
N ASP A 316 -0.46 2.44 -8.28
CA ASP A 316 -0.87 3.83 -8.08
C ASP A 316 -2.03 4.25 -9.01
N GLU A 317 -2.57 3.32 -9.81
CA GLU A 317 -3.62 3.55 -10.79
C GLU A 317 -4.89 2.73 -10.47
N LYS A 318 -5.81 2.66 -11.44
CA LYS A 318 -7.08 1.94 -11.32
C LYS A 318 -7.40 1.20 -12.60
N ILE A 319 -7.89 -0.02 -12.46
CA ILE A 319 -8.54 -0.77 -13.55
C ILE A 319 -10.05 -0.69 -13.38
N SER A 320 -10.80 -0.79 -14.47
CA SER A 320 -12.25 -0.58 -14.48
C SER A 320 -12.99 -1.76 -15.09
N PHE A 321 -14.05 -2.21 -14.41
CA PHE A 321 -15.01 -3.19 -14.91
C PHE A 321 -16.39 -2.58 -14.94
N ARG A 322 -17.12 -2.72 -16.05
CA ARG A 322 -18.43 -2.09 -16.26
C ARG A 322 -19.53 -3.13 -16.29
N ASP A 323 -20.73 -2.69 -15.93
CA ASP A 323 -21.98 -3.43 -16.08
C ASP A 323 -21.91 -4.84 -15.45
N LEU A 324 -21.57 -4.89 -14.15
CA LEU A 324 -21.31 -6.15 -13.46
C LEU A 324 -22.61 -6.90 -13.18
N PRO A 325 -22.76 -8.15 -13.68
CA PRO A 325 -23.91 -8.97 -13.33
C PRO A 325 -23.77 -9.45 -11.90
N VAL A 326 -24.75 -9.15 -11.04
CA VAL A 326 -24.73 -9.55 -9.62
C VAL A 326 -25.60 -10.78 -9.43
N ASN A 327 -25.00 -11.85 -8.93
CA ASN A 327 -25.71 -13.04 -8.50
C ASN A 327 -26.28 -12.82 -7.10
N ARG A 328 -27.60 -12.94 -6.94
CA ARG A 328 -28.32 -12.66 -5.69
C ARG A 328 -28.81 -13.95 -5.04
#